data_AF-A0A935FV35-F1
#
_entry.id   AF-A0A935FV35-F1
#
_cell.length_a   1.000
_cell.length_b   1.000
_cell.length_c   1.000
_cell.angle_alpha   90.00
_cell.angle_beta   90.00
_cell.angle_gamma   90.00
#
_symmetry.space_group_name_H-M   'P 1'
#
loop_
_entity.id
_entity.type
_entity.pdbx_description
1 polymer ?
#
loop_
_entity_poly.entity_id
_entity_poly.type
_entity_poly.pdbx_seq_one_letter_code
_entity_poly.pdbx_strand_id
1 'polypeptide(L)'
;MKNFIILKSPKLFIVFVLVLFCSTAYPQITQWTSKGPGAGGALFSPSFSPHNSNEIYIACDMSELFHTTNLGLTWNEISFNNITGNNGANVRFTENPQFLYCINFAGDLMTPNRSTDGGVTWNAIASDPTFGGAFSLNADPANSNRLLTSDYTTLFYSSNGGSTFTQKYSNANGCYIAGVFFDVNNIFVCLDNGVLVSTNSGSTFSMSALLAYLLLKLLSLLPQQNKAVLHASSV
;
A
#
# COMPACT_ATOMS: atom_id res chain seq x y z
N MET A 1 -35.87 63.27 16.06
CA MET A 1 -36.45 62.90 14.75
C MET A 1 -35.72 61.67 14.26
N LYS A 2 -36.41 60.54 14.09
CA LYS A 2 -35.82 59.27 13.62
C LYS A 2 -35.72 59.32 12.10
N ASN A 3 -34.50 59.31 11.56
CA ASN A 3 -34.29 59.24 10.11
C ASN A 3 -34.44 57.78 9.66
N PHE A 4 -35.60 57.45 9.09
CA PHE A 4 -35.79 56.21 8.36
C PHE A 4 -35.11 56.33 6.99
N ILE A 5 -34.11 55.49 6.74
CA ILE A 5 -33.49 55.33 5.43
C ILE A 5 -34.46 54.51 4.57
N ILE A 6 -35.15 55.16 3.64
CA ILE A 6 -36.00 54.49 2.65
C ILE A 6 -35.12 54.14 1.44
N LEU A 7 -34.81 52.86 1.27
CA LEU A 7 -34.08 52.34 0.10
C LEU A 7 -35.00 52.39 -1.13
N LYS A 8 -34.76 53.35 -2.03
CA LYS A 8 -35.63 53.61 -3.20
C LYS A 8 -35.34 52.75 -4.44
N SER A 9 -34.33 51.87 -4.42
CA SER A 9 -34.01 51.03 -5.58
C SER A 9 -34.01 49.53 -5.23
N PRO A 10 -34.72 48.69 -6.01
CA PRO A 10 -34.83 47.25 -5.74
C PRO A 10 -33.46 46.55 -5.81
N LYS A 11 -32.53 47.08 -6.61
CA LYS A 11 -31.15 46.58 -6.70
C LYS A 11 -30.37 46.78 -5.39
N LEU A 12 -30.55 47.90 -4.70
CA LEU A 12 -29.84 48.21 -3.46
C LEU A 12 -30.40 47.41 -2.28
N PHE A 13 -31.70 47.11 -2.30
CA PHE A 13 -32.34 46.19 -1.33
C PHE A 13 -31.83 44.75 -1.50
N ILE A 14 -31.73 44.25 -2.73
CA ILE A 14 -31.17 42.91 -3.03
C ILE A 14 -29.71 42.80 -2.57
N VAL A 15 -28.89 43.82 -2.84
CA VAL A 15 -27.50 43.86 -2.36
C VAL A 15 -27.44 43.87 -0.84
N PHE A 16 -28.29 44.65 -0.17
CA PHE A 16 -28.33 44.71 1.30
C PHE A 16 -28.78 43.38 1.92
N VAL A 17 -29.76 42.70 1.32
CA VAL A 17 -30.22 41.36 1.74
C VAL A 17 -29.14 40.30 1.50
N LEU A 18 -28.43 40.33 0.36
CA LEU A 18 -27.31 39.41 0.08
C LEU A 18 -26.15 39.60 1.06
N VAL A 19 -25.84 40.85 1.44
CA VAL A 19 -24.79 41.15 2.44
C VAL A 19 -25.20 40.65 3.83
N LEU A 20 -26.47 40.79 4.21
CA LEU A 20 -27.00 40.25 5.47
C LEU A 20 -26.99 38.71 5.48
N PHE A 21 -27.32 38.04 4.37
CA PHE A 21 -27.22 36.58 4.24
C PHE A 21 -25.77 36.07 4.28
N CYS A 22 -24.83 36.81 3.66
CA CYS A 22 -23.40 36.46 3.65
C CYS A 22 -22.76 36.50 5.05
N SER A 23 -23.29 37.33 5.96
CA SER A 23 -22.79 37.47 7.34
C SER A 23 -23.17 36.31 8.29
N THR A 24 -23.89 35.30 7.80
CA THR A 24 -24.31 34.12 8.60
C THR A 24 -23.60 32.82 8.21
N ALA A 25 -22.55 32.90 7.39
CA ALA A 25 -21.70 31.74 7.12
C ALA A 25 -20.95 31.32 8.40
N TYR A 26 -21.47 30.31 9.09
CA TYR A 26 -20.74 29.66 10.17
C TYR A 26 -19.44 29.07 9.59
N PRO A 27 -18.29 29.24 10.26
CA PRO A 27 -17.07 28.58 9.84
C PRO A 27 -17.31 27.08 9.84
N GLN A 28 -17.07 26.46 8.69
CA GLN A 28 -17.15 25.01 8.56
C GLN A 28 -16.02 24.40 9.39
N ILE A 29 -16.29 23.27 10.06
CA ILE A 29 -15.24 22.53 10.75
C ILE A 29 -14.25 22.06 9.69
N THR A 30 -13.03 22.60 9.72
CA THR A 30 -11.94 22.21 8.82
C THR A 30 -10.98 21.22 9.47
N GLN A 31 -11.12 20.99 10.78
CA GLN A 31 -10.25 20.11 11.54
C GLN A 31 -11.06 19.15 12.39
N TRP A 32 -10.91 17.87 12.06
CA TRP A 32 -11.40 16.77 12.88
C TRP A 32 -10.26 16.31 13.78
N THR A 33 -10.57 16.03 15.05
CA THR A 33 -9.60 15.47 15.98
C THR A 33 -10.16 14.18 16.55
N SER A 34 -9.38 13.11 16.47
CA SER A 34 -9.74 11.84 17.09
C SER A 34 -9.81 12.00 18.61
N LYS A 35 -10.79 11.36 19.24
CA LYS A 35 -10.99 11.35 20.70
C LYS A 35 -11.13 9.91 21.16
N GLY A 36 -10.28 9.50 22.10
CA GLY A 36 -10.28 8.16 22.65
C GLY A 36 -8.87 7.66 22.92
N PRO A 37 -8.72 6.39 23.35
CA PRO A 37 -7.41 5.78 23.58
C PRO A 37 -6.56 5.63 22.29
N GLY A 38 -7.17 5.78 21.11
CA GLY A 38 -6.56 5.44 19.82
C GLY A 38 -6.57 3.93 19.57
N ALA A 39 -6.49 3.51 18.30
CA ALA A 39 -6.59 2.11 17.87
C ALA A 39 -7.89 1.42 18.36
N GLY A 40 -7.83 0.11 18.66
CA GLY A 40 -8.96 -0.72 19.12
C GLY A 40 -9.54 -1.66 18.07
N GLY A 41 -9.19 -1.47 16.79
CA GLY A 41 -9.42 -2.42 15.70
C GLY A 41 -8.30 -3.45 15.55
N ALA A 42 -8.45 -4.37 14.59
CA ALA A 42 -7.42 -5.35 14.29
C ALA A 42 -6.35 -4.73 13.38
N LEU A 43 -5.10 -4.78 13.83
CA LEU A 43 -3.95 -4.23 13.11
C LEU A 43 -3.16 -5.36 12.44
N PHE A 44 -2.77 -5.13 11.19
CA PHE A 44 -2.15 -6.10 10.30
C PHE A 44 -0.90 -5.52 9.65
N SER A 45 -0.09 -6.41 9.07
CA SER A 45 0.90 -6.04 8.05
C SER A 45 1.90 -4.94 8.48
N PRO A 46 2.51 -5.01 9.70
CA PRO A 46 3.50 -4.04 10.12
C PRO A 46 4.70 -4.08 9.17
N SER A 47 5.13 -2.90 8.72
CA SER A 47 6.20 -2.73 7.74
C SER A 47 7.23 -1.76 8.30
N PHE A 48 8.47 -2.21 8.48
CA PHE A 48 9.56 -1.44 9.04
C PHE A 48 10.47 -0.94 7.93
N SER A 49 10.78 0.36 7.95
CA SER A 49 11.67 0.95 6.95
C SER A 49 13.11 0.48 7.18
N PRO A 50 13.79 -0.06 6.14
CA PRO A 50 15.20 -0.39 6.22
C PRO A 50 16.09 0.86 6.22
N HIS A 51 15.54 2.03 5.85
CA HIS A 51 16.25 3.30 5.76
C HIS A 51 16.17 4.12 7.05
N ASN A 52 15.14 3.87 7.87
CA ASN A 52 14.91 4.56 9.12
C ASN A 52 14.26 3.62 10.12
N SER A 53 15.01 3.19 11.15
CA SER A 53 14.50 2.27 12.17
C SER A 53 13.29 2.81 12.95
N ASN A 54 13.05 4.11 12.92
CA ASN A 54 11.94 4.74 13.62
C ASN A 54 10.66 4.82 12.76
N GLU A 55 10.77 4.51 11.47
CA GLU A 55 9.68 4.60 10.49
C GLU A 55 8.98 3.25 10.34
N ILE A 56 7.67 3.25 10.62
CA ILE A 56 6.83 2.06 10.61
C ILE A 56 5.47 2.39 10.01
N TYR A 57 4.98 1.52 9.13
CA TYR A 57 3.59 1.51 8.66
C TYR A 57 2.85 0.32 9.25
N ILE A 58 1.56 0.47 9.54
CA ILE A 58 0.70 -0.63 9.98
C ILE A 58 -0.71 -0.44 9.43
N ALA A 59 -1.31 -1.50 8.89
CA ALA A 59 -2.63 -1.46 8.28
C ALA A 59 -3.72 -1.86 9.28
N CYS A 60 -4.93 -1.38 9.06
CA CYS A 60 -6.15 -1.76 9.78
C CYS A 60 -7.09 -2.51 8.82
N ASP A 61 -7.86 -3.48 9.32
CA ASP A 61 -8.92 -4.12 8.52
C ASP A 61 -10.06 -3.15 8.14
N MET A 62 -10.16 -2.02 8.85
CA MET A 62 -11.23 -1.04 8.70
C MET A 62 -10.88 0.19 7.84
N SER A 63 -9.93 0.07 6.91
CA SER A 63 -9.56 1.06 5.87
C SER A 63 -8.36 1.96 6.17
N GLU A 64 -7.87 2.02 7.41
CA GLU A 64 -6.76 2.89 7.76
C GLU A 64 -5.39 2.28 7.44
N LEU A 65 -4.46 3.13 7.00
CA LEU A 65 -3.04 2.87 7.03
C LEU A 65 -2.39 3.90 7.97
N PHE A 66 -1.78 3.42 9.05
CA PHE A 66 -1.11 4.26 10.04
C PHE A 66 0.39 4.34 9.75
N HIS A 67 0.99 5.49 10.04
CA HIS A 67 2.41 5.76 9.86
C HIS A 67 2.99 6.47 11.08
N THR A 68 4.17 6.02 11.53
CA THR A 68 4.96 6.65 12.58
C THR A 68 6.40 6.82 12.11
N THR A 69 7.08 7.85 12.63
CA THR A 69 8.52 8.09 12.42
C THR A 69 9.29 8.19 13.75
N ASN A 70 8.66 7.75 14.85
CA ASN A 70 9.21 7.81 16.20
C ASN A 70 8.94 6.52 17.00
N LEU A 71 9.09 5.36 16.34
CA LEU A 71 8.94 4.03 16.97
C LEU A 71 7.56 3.81 17.61
N GLY A 72 6.53 4.42 17.06
CA GLY A 72 5.16 4.24 17.53
C GLY A 72 4.79 5.06 18.77
N LEU A 73 5.60 6.03 19.17
CA LEU A 73 5.22 7.01 20.22
C LEU A 73 4.02 7.86 19.78
N THR A 74 3.96 8.23 18.50
CA THR A 74 2.81 8.87 17.87
C THR A 74 2.55 8.29 16.48
N TRP A 75 1.28 8.18 16.11
CA TRP A 75 0.83 7.65 14.82
C TRP A 75 0.00 8.70 14.07
N ASN A 76 0.20 8.76 12.76
CA ASN A 76 -0.63 9.53 11.84
C ASN A 76 -1.43 8.57 10.96
N GLU A 77 -2.69 8.90 10.68
CA GLU A 77 -3.48 8.23 9.67
C GLU A 77 -3.15 8.80 8.29
N ILE A 78 -2.93 7.92 7.31
CA ILE A 78 -2.88 8.32 5.91
C ILE A 78 -4.33 8.42 5.43
N SER A 79 -4.66 9.53 4.76
CA SER A 79 -6.02 9.77 4.27
C SER A 79 -6.48 8.64 3.34
N PHE A 80 -7.70 8.15 3.54
CA PHE A 80 -8.34 7.15 2.67
C PHE A 80 -8.48 7.62 1.20
N ASN A 81 -8.49 8.94 0.95
CA ASN A 81 -8.46 9.50 -0.40
C ASN A 81 -7.12 9.27 -1.13
N ASN A 82 -6.06 8.98 -0.37
CA ASN A 82 -4.72 8.71 -0.88
C ASN A 82 -4.50 7.19 -0.99
N ILE A 83 -4.69 6.47 0.12
CA ILE A 83 -4.62 5.01 0.14
C ILE A 83 -5.55 4.45 1.21
N THR A 84 -6.22 3.36 0.88
CA THR A 84 -7.12 2.61 1.74
C THR A 84 -6.44 1.30 2.15
N GLY A 85 -6.29 1.11 3.47
CA GLY A 85 -5.73 -0.08 4.08
C GLY A 85 -6.70 -1.26 4.13
N ASN A 86 -6.17 -2.44 4.41
CA ASN A 86 -6.88 -3.65 4.83
C ASN A 86 -5.83 -4.62 5.40
N ASN A 87 -6.22 -5.85 5.77
CA ASN A 87 -5.33 -6.92 6.20
C ASN A 87 -4.13 -7.14 5.25
N GLY A 88 -4.32 -7.01 3.93
CA GLY A 88 -3.29 -7.21 2.91
C GLY A 88 -2.46 -5.97 2.55
N ALA A 89 -2.74 -4.79 3.11
CA ALA A 89 -2.11 -3.51 2.73
C ALA A 89 -0.70 -3.32 3.33
N ASN A 90 0.20 -4.24 2.98
CA ASN A 90 1.60 -4.19 3.37
C ASN A 90 2.35 -3.11 2.58
N VAL A 91 3.05 -2.22 3.28
CA VAL A 91 3.98 -1.28 2.65
C VAL A 91 5.30 -2.01 2.35
N ARG A 92 5.65 -2.09 1.08
CA ARG A 92 6.87 -2.71 0.58
C ARG A 92 7.92 -1.63 0.31
N PHE A 93 8.98 -1.65 1.11
CA PHE A 93 10.15 -0.80 0.92
C PHE A 93 11.06 -1.36 -0.17
N THR A 94 11.78 -0.45 -0.84
CA THR A 94 12.81 -0.77 -1.85
C THR A 94 14.15 -0.17 -1.44
N GLU A 95 15.19 -0.32 -2.25
CA GLU A 95 16.52 0.26 -2.04
C GLU A 95 16.49 1.79 -2.05
N ASN A 96 15.47 2.37 -2.69
CA ASN A 96 15.27 3.80 -2.75
C ASN A 96 14.10 4.18 -1.82
N PRO A 97 14.32 4.97 -0.75
CA PRO A 97 13.27 5.34 0.20
C PRO A 97 12.12 6.13 -0.42
N GLN A 98 12.28 6.68 -1.63
CA GLN A 98 11.19 7.36 -2.33
C GLN A 98 10.21 6.39 -3.00
N PHE A 99 10.65 5.19 -3.38
CA PHE A 99 9.82 4.20 -4.07
C PHE A 99 9.28 3.17 -3.08
N LEU A 100 7.97 3.24 -2.84
CA LEU A 100 7.24 2.30 -2.00
C LEU A 100 6.08 1.69 -2.79
N TYR A 101 5.69 0.48 -2.42
CA TYR A 101 4.60 -0.25 -3.07
C TYR A 101 3.61 -0.78 -2.03
N CYS A 102 2.32 -0.74 -2.34
CA CYS A 102 1.25 -1.23 -1.45
C CYS A 102 0.02 -1.62 -2.27
N ILE A 103 -0.84 -2.48 -1.75
CA ILE A 103 -2.18 -2.69 -2.33
C ILE A 103 -3.13 -1.67 -1.71
N ASN A 104 -3.88 -0.98 -2.56
CA ASN A 104 -4.98 -0.09 -2.16
C ASN A 104 -6.30 -0.85 -2.23
N PHE A 105 -7.06 -0.83 -1.14
CA PHE A 105 -8.36 -1.52 -0.96
C PHE A 105 -9.54 -0.54 -1.08
N ALA A 106 -9.52 0.31 -2.11
CA ALA A 106 -10.56 1.32 -2.29
C ALA A 106 -11.84 0.71 -2.88
N GLY A 107 -12.91 0.68 -2.09
CA GLY A 107 -14.18 0.06 -2.49
C GLY A 107 -14.03 -1.45 -2.66
N ASP A 108 -14.52 -1.99 -3.79
CA ASP A 108 -14.44 -3.43 -4.09
C ASP A 108 -13.17 -3.82 -4.87
N LEU A 109 -12.23 -2.87 -5.06
CA LEU A 109 -11.02 -3.09 -5.84
C LEU A 109 -9.79 -3.21 -4.95
N MET A 110 -8.92 -4.14 -5.32
CA MET A 110 -7.60 -4.36 -4.73
C MET A 110 -6.56 -4.06 -5.82
N THR A 111 -5.99 -2.85 -5.79
CA THR A 111 -5.10 -2.37 -6.87
C THR A 111 -3.67 -2.21 -6.39
N PRO A 112 -2.66 -2.64 -7.16
CA PRO A 112 -1.27 -2.36 -6.82
C PRO A 112 -0.99 -0.87 -7.02
N ASN A 113 -0.46 -0.21 -6.00
CA ASN A 113 -0.16 1.21 -5.96
C ASN A 113 1.33 1.44 -5.68
N ARG A 114 1.83 2.59 -6.15
CA ARG A 114 3.21 3.04 -5.99
C ARG A 114 3.24 4.45 -5.42
N SER A 115 4.13 4.69 -4.46
CA SER A 115 4.58 6.02 -4.07
C SER A 115 5.94 6.33 -4.69
N THR A 116 6.18 7.59 -5.04
CA THR A 116 7.47 8.11 -5.53
C THR A 116 8.00 9.27 -4.68
N ASP A 117 7.41 9.49 -3.52
CA ASP A 117 7.69 10.59 -2.59
C ASP A 117 7.78 10.10 -1.14
N GLY A 118 8.16 8.83 -0.94
CA GLY A 118 8.36 8.25 0.39
C GLY A 118 7.05 8.03 1.16
N GLY A 119 5.98 7.66 0.46
CA GLY A 119 4.70 7.32 1.05
C GLY A 119 3.79 8.52 1.35
N VAL A 120 4.15 9.73 0.88
CA VAL A 120 3.31 10.93 1.01
C VAL A 120 2.11 10.85 0.09
N THR A 121 2.30 10.42 -1.17
CA THR A 121 1.23 10.15 -2.13
C THR A 121 1.37 8.75 -2.74
N TRP A 122 0.23 8.14 -3.04
CA TRP A 122 0.11 6.80 -3.62
C TRP A 122 -0.71 6.88 -4.90
N ASN A 123 -0.21 6.24 -5.95
CA ASN A 123 -0.86 6.24 -7.27
C ASN A 123 -1.01 4.81 -7.76
N ALA A 124 -2.16 4.50 -8.35
CA ALA A 124 -2.39 3.19 -8.96
C ALA A 124 -1.38 2.92 -10.07
N ILE A 125 -0.87 1.69 -10.11
CA ILE A 125 -0.04 1.23 -11.20
C ILE A 125 -0.94 0.98 -12.41
N ALA A 126 -0.85 1.84 -13.43
CA ALA A 126 -1.75 1.83 -14.57
C ALA A 126 -1.75 0.51 -15.38
N SER A 127 -0.67 -0.27 -15.32
CA SER A 127 -0.54 -1.56 -16.01
C SER A 127 -0.92 -2.76 -15.14
N ASP A 128 -1.73 -2.56 -14.09
CA ASP A 128 -2.21 -3.62 -13.21
C ASP A 128 -2.78 -4.81 -14.02
N PRO A 129 -2.11 -5.99 -14.00
CA PRO A 129 -2.53 -7.15 -14.76
C PRO A 129 -3.70 -7.90 -14.11
N THR A 130 -4.04 -7.55 -12.86
CA THR A 130 -5.09 -8.21 -12.06
C THR A 130 -6.46 -7.56 -12.22
N PHE A 131 -6.52 -6.41 -12.91
CA PHE A 131 -7.75 -5.64 -13.11
C PHE A 131 -8.48 -5.29 -11.80
N GLY A 132 -7.73 -4.91 -10.77
CA GLY A 132 -8.28 -4.61 -9.44
C GLY A 132 -8.58 -5.84 -8.58
N GLY A 133 -8.04 -7.00 -8.94
CA GLY A 133 -8.12 -8.25 -8.18
C GLY A 133 -6.80 -8.66 -7.54
N ALA A 134 -5.94 -7.71 -7.17
CA ALA A 134 -4.62 -8.02 -6.62
C ALA A 134 -4.73 -8.63 -5.22
N PHE A 135 -4.26 -9.86 -5.08
CA PHE A 135 -4.21 -10.59 -3.82
C PHE A 135 -2.89 -10.37 -3.08
N SER A 136 -1.80 -10.17 -3.83
CA SER A 136 -0.49 -9.90 -3.23
C SER A 136 0.32 -8.95 -4.09
N LEU A 137 1.17 -8.16 -3.43
CA LEU A 137 2.18 -7.32 -4.04
C LEU A 137 3.47 -7.43 -3.23
N ASN A 138 4.55 -7.79 -3.91
CA ASN A 138 5.89 -7.93 -3.35
C ASN A 138 6.84 -7.11 -4.21
N ALA A 139 7.59 -6.22 -3.57
CA ALA A 139 8.67 -5.48 -4.21
C ALA A 139 10.01 -6.01 -3.71
N ASP A 140 11.00 -6.03 -4.59
CA ASP A 140 12.35 -6.35 -4.20
C ASP A 140 12.97 -5.20 -3.38
N PRO A 141 13.42 -5.46 -2.14
CA PRO A 141 14.05 -4.44 -1.31
C PRO A 141 15.40 -3.95 -1.85
N ALA A 142 16.00 -4.63 -2.82
CA ALA A 142 17.28 -4.24 -3.43
C ALA A 142 17.13 -3.66 -4.87
N ASN A 143 15.94 -3.73 -5.47
CA ASN A 143 15.68 -3.20 -6.81
C ASN A 143 14.20 -2.87 -7.02
N SER A 144 13.87 -1.59 -6.98
CA SER A 144 12.54 -1.02 -7.16
C SER A 144 11.88 -1.37 -8.50
N ASN A 145 12.64 -1.89 -9.47
CA ASN A 145 12.08 -2.34 -10.74
C ASN A 145 11.49 -3.76 -10.68
N ARG A 146 11.86 -4.59 -9.69
CA ARG A 146 11.41 -5.98 -9.60
C ARG A 146 10.19 -6.09 -8.70
N LEU A 147 9.04 -6.38 -9.31
CA LEU A 147 7.77 -6.56 -8.62
C LEU A 147 7.16 -7.91 -8.96
N LEU A 148 6.52 -8.51 -7.97
CA LEU A 148 5.60 -9.63 -8.15
C LEU A 148 4.22 -9.21 -7.65
N THR A 149 3.22 -9.35 -8.50
CA THR A 149 1.81 -9.20 -8.12
C THR A 149 1.07 -10.49 -8.49
N SER A 150 0.02 -10.82 -7.76
CA SER A 150 -0.83 -11.97 -8.09
C SER A 150 -2.30 -11.63 -7.97
N ASP A 151 -3.11 -12.30 -8.78
CA ASP A 151 -4.53 -12.49 -8.50
C ASP A 151 -4.74 -13.84 -7.77
N TYR A 152 -5.99 -14.29 -7.70
CA TYR A 152 -6.35 -15.56 -7.07
C TYR A 152 -5.63 -16.79 -7.67
N THR A 153 -5.31 -16.77 -8.96
CA THR A 153 -4.83 -17.93 -9.74
C THR A 153 -3.49 -17.72 -10.43
N THR A 154 -3.05 -16.47 -10.62
CA THR A 154 -1.99 -16.11 -11.54
C THR A 154 -0.96 -15.23 -10.87
N LEU A 155 0.32 -15.54 -11.10
CA LEU A 155 1.47 -14.74 -10.70
C LEU A 155 2.00 -13.95 -11.89
N PHE A 156 2.18 -12.66 -11.70
CA PHE A 156 2.74 -11.73 -12.67
C PHE A 156 4.02 -11.11 -12.14
N TYR A 157 4.99 -10.93 -13.04
CA TYR A 157 6.28 -10.30 -12.73
C TYR A 157 6.49 -9.03 -13.56
N SER A 158 7.05 -8.01 -12.94
CA SER A 158 7.56 -6.80 -13.61
C SER A 158 9.04 -6.66 -13.31
N SER A 159 9.81 -6.27 -14.32
CA SER A 159 11.23 -5.88 -14.21
C SER A 159 11.45 -4.39 -14.51
N ASN A 160 10.39 -3.58 -14.49
CA ASN A 160 10.42 -2.15 -14.79
C ASN A 160 9.48 -1.34 -13.88
N GLY A 161 9.37 -1.75 -12.61
CA GLY A 161 8.72 -0.97 -11.56
C GLY A 161 7.20 -0.84 -11.75
N GLY A 162 6.61 -1.80 -12.46
CA GLY A 162 5.18 -1.86 -12.75
C GLY A 162 4.75 -1.12 -14.01
N SER A 163 5.68 -0.71 -14.89
CA SER A 163 5.28 -0.17 -16.20
C SER A 163 4.68 -1.25 -17.12
N THR A 164 5.14 -2.49 -17.00
CA THR A 164 4.54 -3.67 -17.64
C THR A 164 4.66 -4.89 -16.75
N PHE A 165 3.72 -5.83 -16.88
CA PHE A 165 3.76 -7.13 -16.24
C PHE A 165 3.70 -8.26 -17.26
N THR A 166 4.29 -9.40 -16.90
CA THR A 166 4.21 -10.65 -17.67
C THR A 166 3.78 -11.77 -16.74
N GLN A 167 2.80 -12.57 -17.16
CA GLN A 167 2.39 -13.78 -16.46
C GLN A 167 3.57 -14.77 -16.41
N LYS A 168 3.85 -15.30 -15.22
CA LYS A 168 4.95 -16.26 -14.99
C LYS A 168 4.48 -17.62 -14.50
N TYR A 169 3.33 -17.67 -13.86
CA TYR A 169 2.76 -18.90 -13.34
C TYR A 169 1.25 -18.76 -13.23
N SER A 170 0.51 -19.85 -13.42
CA SER A 170 -0.92 -19.91 -13.14
C SER A 170 -1.31 -21.30 -12.62
N ASN A 171 -2.28 -21.32 -11.72
CA ASN A 171 -2.87 -22.52 -11.16
C ASN A 171 -4.36 -22.28 -10.89
N ALA A 172 -5.22 -23.11 -11.47
CA ALA A 172 -6.66 -23.01 -11.32
C ALA A 172 -7.14 -23.21 -9.87
N ASN A 173 -6.37 -23.94 -9.06
CA ASN A 173 -6.70 -24.20 -7.65
C ASN A 173 -6.26 -23.09 -6.69
N GLY A 174 -5.59 -22.05 -7.19
CA GLY A 174 -5.09 -20.94 -6.39
C GLY A 174 -3.60 -20.66 -6.58
N CYS A 175 -3.22 -19.41 -6.44
CA CYS A 175 -1.85 -18.90 -6.39
C CYS A 175 -1.62 -18.18 -5.05
N TYR A 176 -1.75 -18.92 -3.96
CA TYR A 176 -1.59 -18.39 -2.62
C TYR A 176 -0.11 -18.22 -2.29
N ILE A 177 0.35 -16.97 -2.22
CA ILE A 177 1.73 -16.66 -1.89
C ILE A 177 1.87 -16.54 -0.37
N ALA A 178 2.64 -17.45 0.22
CA ALA A 178 3.00 -17.38 1.64
C ALA A 178 4.20 -16.45 1.88
N GLY A 179 5.01 -16.18 0.86
CA GLY A 179 6.14 -15.25 0.96
C GLY A 179 7.01 -15.25 -0.28
N VAL A 180 7.79 -14.18 -0.45
CA VAL A 180 8.74 -14.03 -1.56
C VAL A 180 10.10 -13.65 -1.01
N PHE A 181 11.14 -14.28 -1.54
CA PHE A 181 12.53 -13.93 -1.27
C PHE A 181 13.25 -13.55 -2.55
N PHE A 182 13.88 -12.37 -2.55
CA PHE A 182 14.70 -11.86 -3.64
C PHE A 182 16.18 -11.94 -3.23
N ASP A 183 17.03 -12.48 -4.10
CA ASP A 183 18.48 -12.55 -3.89
C ASP A 183 19.21 -12.30 -5.20
N VAL A 184 19.79 -11.11 -5.39
CA VAL A 184 20.55 -10.71 -6.60
C VAL A 184 19.85 -11.10 -7.92
N ASN A 185 20.05 -12.32 -8.43
CA ASN A 185 19.40 -12.87 -9.64
C ASN A 185 18.32 -13.93 -9.37
N ASN A 186 18.26 -14.49 -8.16
CA ASN A 186 17.32 -15.50 -7.75
C ASN A 186 16.05 -14.88 -7.15
N ILE A 187 14.91 -15.49 -7.44
CA ILE A 187 13.62 -15.13 -6.85
C ILE A 187 12.94 -16.43 -6.44
N PHE A 188 12.54 -16.53 -5.18
CA PHE A 188 11.85 -17.68 -4.61
C PHE A 188 10.47 -17.24 -4.16
N VAL A 189 9.43 -17.88 -4.68
CA VAL A 189 8.02 -17.60 -4.35
C VAL A 189 7.47 -18.85 -3.68
N CYS A 190 7.18 -18.74 -2.39
CA CYS A 190 6.57 -19.81 -1.62
C CYS A 190 5.06 -19.81 -1.87
N LEU A 191 4.57 -20.87 -2.48
CA LEU A 191 3.17 -21.11 -2.76
C LEU A 191 2.62 -22.20 -1.80
N ASP A 192 1.31 -22.32 -1.72
CA ASP A 192 0.61 -23.41 -1.03
C ASP A 192 0.97 -24.81 -1.58
N ASN A 193 1.30 -24.89 -2.87
CA ASN A 193 1.59 -26.14 -3.59
C ASN A 193 3.09 -26.37 -3.87
N GLY A 194 4.00 -25.54 -3.33
CA GLY A 194 5.45 -25.69 -3.47
C GLY A 194 6.21 -24.38 -3.54
N VAL A 195 7.43 -24.40 -4.08
CA VAL A 195 8.24 -23.18 -4.25
C VAL A 195 8.54 -22.97 -5.72
N LEU A 196 8.13 -21.83 -6.26
CA LEU A 196 8.46 -21.39 -7.60
C LEU A 196 9.78 -20.63 -7.56
N VAL A 197 10.72 -20.98 -8.43
CA VAL A 197 12.08 -20.45 -8.43
C VAL A 197 12.43 -19.86 -9.79
N SER A 198 12.98 -18.66 -9.76
CA SER A 198 13.74 -18.06 -10.86
C SER A 198 15.21 -17.96 -10.46
N THR A 199 16.12 -18.25 -11.38
CA THR A 199 17.57 -18.05 -11.23
C THR A 199 18.13 -17.08 -12.28
N ASN A 200 17.25 -16.36 -12.97
CA ASN A 200 17.57 -15.49 -14.11
C ASN A 200 16.80 -14.16 -14.04
N SER A 201 16.75 -13.59 -12.84
CA SER A 201 16.17 -12.28 -12.56
C SER A 201 14.70 -12.16 -12.99
N GLY A 202 13.93 -13.22 -12.77
CA GLY A 202 12.50 -13.29 -13.06
C GLY A 202 12.14 -13.49 -14.53
N SER A 203 13.13 -13.77 -15.39
CA SER A 203 12.89 -14.02 -16.82
C SER A 203 12.06 -15.30 -17.01
N THR A 204 12.42 -16.39 -16.32
CA THR A 204 11.62 -17.62 -16.26
C THR A 204 11.51 -18.11 -14.82
N PHE A 205 10.44 -18.87 -14.56
CA PHE A 205 10.14 -19.47 -13.26
C PHE A 205 9.83 -20.95 -13.46
N SER A 206 10.21 -21.78 -12.50
CA SER A 206 9.94 -23.22 -12.51
C SER A 206 9.71 -23.72 -11.08
N MET A 207 8.86 -24.73 -10.93
CA MET A 207 8.64 -25.35 -9.62
C MET A 207 9.92 -26.07 -9.18
N SER A 208 10.34 -25.81 -7.94
CA SER A 208 11.48 -26.48 -7.33
C SER A 208 11.18 -27.96 -7.13
N ALA A 209 12.11 -28.82 -7.53
CA ALA A 209 12.07 -30.26 -7.26
C ALA A 209 12.57 -30.60 -5.83
N LEU A 210 13.12 -29.63 -5.10
CA LEU A 210 13.59 -29.82 -3.72
C LEU A 210 12.42 -29.66 -2.75
N LEU A 211 12.35 -30.54 -1.74
CA LEU A 211 11.40 -30.42 -0.63
C LEU A 211 11.53 -29.03 0.00
N ALA A 212 10.40 -28.31 0.13
CA ALA A 212 10.34 -26.94 0.65
C ALA A 212 11.09 -26.75 1.98
N TYR A 213 11.13 -27.79 2.82
CA TYR A 213 11.87 -27.81 4.08
C TYR A 213 13.38 -27.60 3.92
N LEU A 214 14.02 -28.22 2.90
CA LEU A 214 15.46 -28.10 2.69
C LEU A 214 15.84 -26.70 2.20
N LEU A 215 14.95 -26.09 1.40
CA LEU A 215 15.14 -24.75 0.86
C LEU A 215 15.00 -23.66 1.94
N LEU A 216 13.98 -23.77 2.81
CA LEU A 216 13.81 -22.87 3.97
C LEU A 216 15.01 -22.93 4.93
N LYS A 217 15.55 -24.14 5.16
CA LYS A 217 16.76 -24.33 5.97
C LYS A 217 17.98 -23.66 5.32
N LEU A 218 18.10 -23.69 3.99
CA LEU A 218 19.15 -22.99 3.26
C LEU A 218 19.00 -21.46 3.32
N LEU A 219 17.78 -20.95 3.17
CA LEU A 219 17.46 -19.52 3.28
C LEU A 219 17.79 -18.96 4.67
N SER A 220 17.57 -19.75 5.72
CA SER A 220 17.89 -19.34 7.10
C SER A 220 19.40 -19.13 7.37
N LEU A 221 20.25 -19.73 6.53
CA LEU A 221 21.71 -19.67 6.61
C LEU A 221 22.31 -18.46 5.87
N LEU A 222 21.50 -17.67 5.15
CA LEU A 222 21.99 -16.47 4.47
C LEU A 222 22.39 -15.37 5.50
N PRO A 223 23.44 -14.58 5.21
CA PRO A 223 23.89 -13.50 6.08
C PRO A 223 22.77 -12.50 6.40
N GLN A 224 22.71 -12.02 7.64
CA GLN A 224 21.66 -11.11 8.16
C GLN A 224 21.44 -9.86 7.29
N GLN A 225 22.46 -9.38 6.58
CA GLN A 225 22.38 -8.17 5.74
C GLN A 225 21.57 -8.36 4.43
N ASN A 226 21.25 -9.61 4.05
CA ASN A 226 20.43 -9.93 2.88
C ASN A 226 19.06 -10.52 3.26
N LYS A 227 18.68 -10.48 4.54
CA LYS A 227 17.38 -11.00 4.99
C LYS A 227 16.30 -9.96 4.73
N ALA A 228 15.78 -9.94 3.51
CA ALA A 228 14.41 -9.50 3.28
C ALA A 228 13.51 -10.40 4.15
N VAL A 229 12.74 -9.78 5.04
CA VAL A 229 11.82 -10.48 5.95
C VAL A 229 10.95 -11.43 5.11
N LEU A 230 10.89 -12.71 5.50
CA LEU A 230 9.88 -13.62 4.98
C LEU A 230 8.54 -13.08 5.51
N HIS A 231 7.84 -12.27 4.72
CA HIS A 231 6.49 -11.83 5.07
C HIS A 231 5.59 -13.04 4.88
N ALA A 232 5.42 -13.82 5.95
CA ALA A 232 4.33 -14.76 6.06
C ALA A 232 3.03 -13.97 6.11
N SER A 233 2.32 -13.86 4.98
CA SER A 233 0.91 -13.45 5.03
C SER A 233 0.12 -14.64 5.55
N SER A 234 -0.43 -14.51 6.76
CA SER A 234 -1.47 -15.43 7.23
C SER A 234 -2.72 -15.20 6.38
N VAL A 235 -3.21 -16.29 5.77
CA VAL A 235 -4.54 -16.37 5.16
C VAL A 235 -5.60 -16.32 6.25
#